data_AF-A0A2E4HNV9-F1
#
_entry.id   AF-A0A2E4HNV9-F1
#
_cell.length_a   1.000
_cell.length_b   1.000
_cell.length_c   1.000
_cell.angle_alpha   90.00
_cell.angle_beta   90.00
_cell.angle_gamma   90.00
#
_symmetry.space_group_name_H-M   'P 1'
#
loop_
_entity.id
_entity.type
_entity.pdbx_description
1 polymer ?
#
loop_
_entity_poly.entity_id
_entity_poly.type
_entity_poly.pdbx_seq_one_letter_code
_entity_poly.pdbx_strand_id
1 'polypeptide(L)'
;MIYPALVLATTAPAMGMSVDIYFTFWGLKVLTKDGVNSVKIAPVGNPGMPMPNIVGVIPGMTKIASTMMKSKIEKFWPDVYEMIKMAKDSGVKLHACSPTMGFMDVKEEDLIPEVDDIVGASAFLSWASEPDALTLFI
;
A
#
# COMPACT_ATOMS: atom_id res chain seq x y z
N MET A 1 1.26 5.21 3.09
CA MET A 1 -0.19 5.26 3.30
C MET A 1 -0.87 4.06 2.66
N ILE A 2 -0.50 2.81 3.04
CA ILE A 2 -1.01 1.62 2.33
C ILE A 2 -2.32 1.06 2.90
N TYR A 3 -2.55 1.22 4.21
CA TYR A 3 -3.74 0.69 4.89
C TYR A 3 -5.06 1.10 4.22
N PRO A 4 -5.29 2.36 3.79
CA PRO A 4 -6.53 2.73 3.11
C PRO A 4 -6.79 1.91 1.84
N ALA A 5 -5.75 1.70 1.01
CA ALA A 5 -5.88 0.89 -0.21
C ALA A 5 -6.19 -0.57 0.12
N LEU A 6 -5.52 -1.15 1.11
CA LEU A 6 -5.75 -2.55 1.50
C LEU A 6 -7.12 -2.77 2.16
N VAL A 7 -7.61 -1.82 2.98
CA VAL A 7 -8.96 -1.90 3.55
C VAL A 7 -10.02 -1.91 2.45
N LEU A 8 -9.87 -1.07 1.42
CA LEU A 8 -10.76 -1.08 0.26
C LEU A 8 -10.64 -2.39 -0.52
N ALA A 9 -9.41 -2.85 -0.77
CA ALA A 9 -9.14 -4.07 -1.51
C ALA A 9 -9.68 -5.33 -0.82
N THR A 10 -9.71 -5.39 0.52
CA THR A 10 -10.31 -6.51 1.24
C THR A 10 -11.84 -6.43 1.32
N THR A 11 -12.42 -5.24 1.13
CA THR A 11 -13.87 -5.02 1.27
C THR A 11 -14.59 -5.14 -0.07
N ALA A 12 -14.02 -4.58 -1.14
CA ALA A 12 -14.63 -4.52 -2.47
C ALA A 12 -15.00 -5.90 -3.06
N PRO A 13 -14.19 -6.96 -2.91
CA PRO A 13 -14.59 -8.31 -3.34
C PRO A 13 -15.85 -8.83 -2.66
N ALA A 14 -16.04 -8.53 -1.37
CA ALA A 14 -17.27 -8.89 -0.65
C ALA A 14 -18.52 -8.16 -1.18
N MET A 15 -18.33 -7.05 -1.91
CA MET A 15 -19.38 -6.33 -2.61
C MET A 15 -19.55 -6.79 -4.07
N GLY A 16 -18.85 -7.85 -4.48
CA GLY A 16 -18.90 -8.39 -5.85
C GLY A 16 -18.05 -7.60 -6.85
N MET A 17 -17.15 -6.73 -6.40
CA MET A 17 -16.28 -5.95 -7.28
C MET A 17 -14.99 -6.73 -7.60
N SER A 18 -14.58 -6.69 -8.87
CA SER A 18 -13.20 -7.08 -9.25
C SER A 18 -12.24 -5.96 -8.89
N VAL A 19 -11.04 -6.31 -8.41
CA VAL A 19 -10.07 -5.33 -7.91
C VAL A 19 -8.68 -5.62 -8.46
N ASP A 20 -8.13 -4.61 -9.14
CA ASP A 20 -6.76 -4.55 -9.59
C ASP A 20 -6.04 -3.41 -8.86
N ILE A 21 -4.89 -3.69 -8.27
CA ILE A 21 -4.04 -2.68 -7.61
C ILE A 21 -2.74 -2.55 -8.37
N TYR A 22 -2.50 -1.37 -8.93
CA TYR A 22 -1.25 -1.02 -9.60
C TYR A 22 -0.30 -0.29 -8.65
N PHE A 23 0.79 -0.97 -8.26
CA PHE A 23 1.79 -0.44 -7.33
C PHE A 23 2.89 0.30 -8.09
N THR A 24 2.92 1.62 -7.90
CA THR A 24 3.92 2.53 -8.48
C THR A 24 4.61 3.37 -7.41
N PHE A 25 5.75 3.97 -7.75
CA PHE A 25 6.62 4.73 -6.84
C PHE A 25 6.79 4.06 -5.46
N TRP A 26 6.59 4.80 -4.37
CA TRP A 26 6.72 4.30 -3.00
C TRP A 26 5.74 3.17 -2.65
N GLY A 27 4.65 3.03 -3.42
CA GLY A 27 3.74 1.89 -3.32
C GLY A 27 4.45 0.59 -3.69
N LEU A 28 5.28 0.58 -4.75
CA LEU A 28 6.02 -0.60 -5.20
C LEU A 28 6.86 -1.22 -4.07
N LYS A 29 7.41 -0.38 -3.18
CA LYS A 29 8.20 -0.87 -2.05
C LYS A 29 7.40 -1.82 -1.14
N VAL A 30 6.07 -1.68 -1.05
CA VAL A 30 5.24 -2.61 -0.27
C VAL A 30 5.30 -4.03 -0.84
N LEU A 31 5.48 -4.18 -2.15
CA LEU A 31 5.55 -5.48 -2.82
C LEU A 31 6.91 -6.16 -2.70
N THR A 32 7.91 -5.56 -2.04
CA THR A 32 9.22 -6.22 -1.87
C THR A 32 9.29 -7.00 -0.56
N LYS A 33 10.07 -8.08 -0.53
CA LYS A 33 10.28 -8.94 0.67
C LYS A 33 10.73 -8.14 1.90
N ASP A 34 11.61 -7.15 1.69
CA ASP A 34 12.10 -6.25 2.74
C ASP A 34 11.09 -5.13 3.09
N GLY A 35 10.28 -4.73 2.10
CA GLY A 35 9.41 -3.59 2.18
C GLY A 35 8.06 -3.87 2.85
N VAL A 36 7.49 -5.06 2.61
CA VAL A 36 6.17 -5.46 3.12
C VAL A 36 6.08 -5.39 4.64
N ASN A 37 7.18 -5.69 5.34
CA ASN A 37 7.28 -5.65 6.81
C ASN A 37 7.82 -4.31 7.35
N SER A 38 8.29 -3.41 6.48
CA SER A 38 8.95 -2.16 6.86
C SER A 38 8.13 -0.91 6.57
N VAL A 39 6.83 -1.05 6.32
CA VAL A 39 5.92 0.08 6.09
C VAL A 39 5.90 0.99 7.32
N LYS A 40 6.59 2.15 7.19
CA LYS A 40 6.60 3.18 8.21
C LYS A 40 5.39 4.07 8.03
N ILE A 41 4.66 4.27 9.12
CA ILE A 41 3.67 5.35 9.21
C ILE A 41 4.46 6.59 9.57
N ALA A 42 4.59 7.53 8.64
CA ALA A 42 5.22 8.82 8.93
C ALA A 42 4.27 9.63 9.82
N PRO A 43 4.61 9.88 11.10
CA PRO A 43 3.75 10.68 11.99
C PRO A 43 3.93 12.19 11.73
N VAL A 44 5.04 12.56 11.11
CA VAL A 44 5.47 13.95 10.89
C VAL A 44 5.10 14.33 9.46
N GLY A 45 4.33 15.41 9.31
CA GLY A 45 3.90 15.92 8.01
C GLY A 45 2.53 15.41 7.53
N ASN A 46 1.79 14.64 8.33
CA ASN A 46 0.40 14.28 8.03
C ASN A 46 -0.54 15.42 8.51
N PRO A 47 -1.18 16.19 7.60
CA PRO A 47 -2.08 17.29 7.97
C PRO A 47 -3.32 16.85 8.76
N GLY A 48 -3.65 15.55 8.72
CA GLY A 48 -4.81 14.96 9.40
C GLY A 48 -4.54 14.49 10.84
N MET A 49 -3.31 14.62 11.35
CA MET A 49 -3.02 14.36 12.76
C MET A 49 -3.17 15.65 13.58
N PRO A 50 -3.86 15.63 14.75
CA PRO A 50 -3.99 16.78 15.63
C PRO A 50 -2.69 16.98 16.45
N MET A 51 -1.53 16.89 15.79
CA MET A 51 -0.22 17.05 16.40
C MET A 51 0.45 18.28 15.78
N PRO A 52 0.73 19.32 16.58
CA PRO A 52 1.49 20.47 16.11
C PRO A 52 2.81 20.00 15.50
N ASN A 53 3.14 20.46 14.29
CA ASN A 53 4.39 20.12 13.58
C ASN A 53 5.64 20.32 14.47
N ILE A 54 5.57 21.20 15.47
CA ILE A 54 6.65 21.49 16.43
C ILE A 54 6.98 20.31 17.36
N VAL A 55 6.06 19.37 17.58
CA VAL A 55 6.31 18.17 18.41
C VAL A 55 7.18 17.15 17.69
N GLY A 56 7.18 17.16 16.34
CA GLY A 56 8.05 16.32 15.52
C GLY A 56 9.54 16.70 15.57
N VAL A 57 9.85 17.90 16.10
CA VAL A 57 11.21 18.44 16.25
C VAL A 57 11.83 18.05 17.60
N ILE A 58 11.03 17.55 18.55
CA ILE A 58 11.51 17.10 19.86
C ILE A 58 12.14 15.70 19.71
N PRO A 59 13.43 15.52 20.09
CA PRO A 59 14.10 14.23 20.03
C PRO A 59 13.29 13.14 20.75
N GLY A 60 12.96 12.05 20.05
CA GLY A 60 12.23 10.90 20.60
C GLY A 60 10.70 10.94 20.48
N MET A 61 10.07 12.12 20.35
CA MET A 61 8.60 12.22 20.24
C MET A 61 8.05 11.57 18.97
N THR A 62 8.77 11.66 17.85
CA THR A 62 8.41 11.00 16.59
C THR A 62 8.35 9.47 16.73
N LYS A 63 9.23 8.87 17.54
CA LYS A 63 9.24 7.42 17.79
C LYS A 63 8.06 6.99 18.66
N ILE A 64 7.70 7.79 19.67
CA ILE A 64 6.54 7.55 20.52
C ILE A 64 5.25 7.65 19.71
N ALA A 65 5.08 8.72 18.92
CA ALA A 65 3.92 8.92 18.05
C ALA A 65 3.76 7.77 17.03
N SER A 66 4.87 7.35 16.41
CA SER A 66 4.88 6.19 15.50
C SER A 66 4.41 4.91 16.19
N THR A 67 4.90 4.65 17.42
CA THR A 67 4.57 3.45 18.19
C THR A 67 3.10 3.45 18.61
N MET A 68 2.60 4.59 19.07
CA MET A 68 1.19 4.73 19.44
C MET A 68 0.27 4.55 18.23
N MET A 69 0.64 5.11 17.07
CA MET A 69 -0.15 4.97 15.85
C MET A 69 -0.16 3.52 15.34
N LYS A 70 0.99 2.83 15.37
CA LYS A 70 1.08 1.39 15.07
C LYS A 70 0.18 0.57 15.98
N SER A 71 0.28 0.76 17.30
CA SER A 71 -0.55 0.05 18.28
C SER A 71 -2.05 0.31 18.09
N LYS A 72 -2.45 1.51 17.65
CA LYS A 72 -3.86 1.77 17.32
C LYS A 72 -4.29 1.01 16.07
N ILE A 73 -3.47 0.96 15.02
CA ILE A 73 -3.79 0.26 13.77
C ILE A 73 -3.90 -1.25 14.01
N GLU A 74 -2.94 -1.83 14.75
CA GLU A 74 -2.90 -3.27 15.07
C GLU A 74 -4.13 -3.75 15.88
N LYS A 75 -4.89 -2.85 16.51
CA LYS A 75 -6.16 -3.19 17.18
C LYS A 75 -7.32 -3.43 16.22
N PHE A 76 -7.26 -2.88 15.01
CA PHE A 76 -8.35 -2.93 14.04
C PHE A 76 -8.00 -3.74 12.80
N TRP A 77 -6.72 -3.78 12.42
CA TRP A 77 -6.27 -4.43 11.20
C TRP A 77 -5.04 -5.30 11.47
N PRO A 78 -4.91 -6.46 10.79
CA PRO A 78 -3.68 -7.22 10.72
C PRO A 78 -2.51 -6.39 10.17
N ASP A 79 -1.31 -6.96 10.21
CA ASP A 79 -0.19 -6.35 9.51
C ASP A 79 -0.42 -6.31 7.99
N VAL A 80 0.38 -5.49 7.32
CA VAL A 80 0.26 -5.23 5.88
C VAL A 80 0.37 -6.50 5.05
N TYR A 81 1.23 -7.44 5.44
CA TYR A 81 1.44 -8.63 4.63
C TYR A 81 0.26 -9.59 4.76
N GLU A 82 -0.28 -9.77 5.97
CA GLU A 82 -1.50 -10.53 6.18
C GLU A 82 -2.70 -9.90 5.46
N MET A 83 -2.82 -8.57 5.46
CA MET A 83 -3.85 -7.88 4.67
C MET A 83 -3.69 -8.12 3.15
N ILE A 84 -2.45 -8.15 2.64
CA ILE A 84 -2.17 -8.50 1.25
C ILE A 84 -2.64 -9.92 0.94
N LYS A 85 -2.31 -10.90 1.79
CA LYS A 85 -2.75 -12.29 1.61
C LYS A 85 -4.27 -12.40 1.64
N MET A 86 -4.94 -11.72 2.59
CA MET A 86 -6.40 -11.69 2.64
C MET A 86 -7.02 -11.10 1.37
N ALA A 87 -6.43 -10.04 0.81
CA ALA A 87 -6.86 -9.46 -0.46
C ALA A 87 -6.67 -10.47 -1.61
N LYS A 88 -5.50 -11.12 -1.68
CA LYS A 88 -5.20 -12.17 -2.67
C LYS A 88 -6.19 -13.33 -2.60
N ASP A 89 -6.46 -13.84 -1.41
CA ASP A 89 -7.41 -14.94 -1.18
C ASP A 89 -8.83 -14.57 -1.62
N SER A 90 -9.15 -13.27 -1.62
CA SER A 90 -10.42 -12.72 -2.11
C SER A 90 -10.44 -12.44 -3.63
N GLY A 91 -9.38 -12.81 -4.35
CA GLY A 91 -9.28 -12.66 -5.81
C GLY A 91 -8.68 -11.34 -6.29
N VAL A 92 -8.18 -10.49 -5.40
CA VAL A 92 -7.53 -9.23 -5.77
C VAL A 92 -6.24 -9.49 -6.58
N LYS A 93 -6.01 -8.67 -7.61
CA LYS A 93 -4.81 -8.70 -8.45
C LYS A 93 -3.84 -7.58 -8.10
N LEU A 94 -2.57 -7.91 -7.92
CA LEU A 94 -1.51 -6.98 -7.53
C LEU A 94 -0.49 -6.90 -8.66
N HIS A 95 -0.30 -5.68 -9.17
CA HIS A 95 0.52 -5.40 -10.35
C HIS A 95 1.69 -4.49 -10.01
N ALA A 96 2.91 -4.92 -10.33
CA ALA A 96 4.11 -4.13 -10.12
C ALA A 96 4.41 -3.24 -11.35
N CYS A 97 4.61 -1.93 -11.11
CA CYS A 97 4.95 -0.96 -12.15
C CYS A 97 6.37 -1.17 -12.69
N SER A 98 6.50 -1.61 -13.95
CA SER A 98 7.81 -1.95 -14.55
C SER A 98 8.77 -0.75 -14.66
N PRO A 99 8.35 0.48 -15.05
CA PRO A 99 9.27 1.62 -15.04
C PRO A 99 9.70 2.02 -13.63
N THR A 100 8.84 1.86 -12.62
CA THR A 100 9.21 2.14 -11.23
C THR A 100 10.21 1.12 -10.72
N MET A 101 10.06 -0.17 -11.07
CA MET A 101 11.04 -1.19 -10.70
C MET A 101 12.45 -0.80 -11.18
N GLY A 102 12.59 -0.42 -12.46
CA GLY A 102 13.86 0.07 -12.99
C GLY A 102 14.36 1.36 -12.33
N PHE A 103 13.46 2.29 -12.01
CA PHE A 103 13.81 3.54 -11.31
C PHE A 103 14.31 3.32 -9.88
N MET A 104 13.76 2.31 -9.18
CA MET A 104 14.05 2.02 -7.77
C MET A 104 15.05 0.87 -7.58
N ASP A 105 15.61 0.33 -8.66
CA ASP A 105 16.51 -0.85 -8.66
C ASP A 105 15.89 -2.07 -7.96
N VAL A 106 14.60 -2.30 -8.19
CA VAL A 106 13.86 -3.48 -7.68
C VAL A 106 13.82 -4.54 -8.77
N LYS A 107 14.28 -5.75 -8.45
CA LYS A 107 14.22 -6.91 -9.34
C LYS A 107 12.99 -7.75 -9.04
N GLU A 108 12.61 -8.59 -9.99
CA GLU A 108 11.50 -9.54 -9.82
C GLU A 108 11.73 -10.49 -8.63
N GLU A 109 12.97 -10.93 -8.42
CA GLU A 109 13.36 -11.77 -7.27
C GLU A 109 13.21 -11.09 -5.91
N ASP A 110 13.11 -9.76 -5.86
CA ASP A 110 12.88 -8.99 -4.64
C ASP A 110 11.39 -8.93 -4.27
N LEU A 111 10.49 -9.25 -5.20
CA LEU A 111 9.06 -9.18 -5.01
C LEU A 111 8.53 -10.33 -4.13
N ILE A 112 7.44 -10.05 -3.43
CA ILE A 112 6.67 -11.07 -2.72
C ILE A 112 5.94 -11.98 -3.73
N PRO A 113 5.71 -13.27 -3.41
CA PRO A 113 5.08 -14.22 -4.34
C PRO A 113 3.62 -13.88 -4.68
N GLU A 114 3.00 -12.95 -3.96
CA GLU A 114 1.62 -12.49 -4.17
C GLU A 114 1.45 -11.53 -5.35
N VAL A 115 2.55 -11.02 -5.94
CA VAL A 115 2.49 -10.21 -7.16
C VAL A 115 2.05 -11.08 -8.33
N ASP A 116 0.99 -10.69 -9.03
CA ASP A 116 0.51 -11.43 -10.19
C ASP A 116 1.37 -11.15 -11.42
N ASP A 117 1.58 -9.86 -11.74
CA ASP A 117 2.23 -9.45 -12.98
C ASP A 117 3.09 -8.17 -12.81
N ILE A 118 4.04 -8.00 -13.73
CA ILE A 118 4.84 -6.78 -13.91
C ILE A 118 4.37 -6.07 -15.18
N VAL A 119 3.78 -4.89 -15.03
CA VAL A 119 3.13 -4.17 -16.14
C VAL A 119 3.49 -2.68 -16.15
N GLY A 120 3.28 -2.04 -17.30
CA GLY A 120 3.44 -0.59 -17.45
C GLY A 120 2.15 0.20 -17.24
N ALA A 121 2.25 1.53 -17.29
CA ALA A 121 1.12 2.42 -17.11
C ALA A 121 0.00 2.24 -18.16
N SER A 122 0.30 1.70 -19.34
CA SER A 122 -0.70 1.39 -20.37
C SER A 122 -1.70 0.33 -19.92
N ALA A 123 -1.26 -0.68 -19.17
CA ALA A 123 -2.15 -1.70 -18.60
C ALA A 123 -3.13 -1.06 -17.62
N PHE A 124 -2.61 -0.23 -16.70
CA PHE A 124 -3.43 0.54 -15.76
C PHE A 124 -4.46 1.44 -16.47
N LEU A 125 -4.03 2.20 -17.48
CA LEU A 125 -4.93 3.07 -18.22
C LEU A 125 -6.00 2.30 -19.00
N SER A 126 -5.71 1.07 -19.43
CA SER A 126 -6.71 0.19 -20.06
C SER A 126 -7.82 -0.16 -19.08
N TRP A 127 -7.48 -0.63 -17.87
CA TRP A 127 -8.46 -0.96 -16.82
C TRP A 127 -9.23 0.28 -16.35
N ALA A 128 -8.53 1.39 -16.13
CA ALA A 128 -9.13 2.64 -15.67
C ALA A 128 -10.07 3.29 -16.70
N SER A 129 -10.00 2.88 -17.97
CA SER A 129 -10.85 3.38 -19.05
C SER A 129 -12.08 2.51 -19.30
N GLU A 130 -12.27 1.42 -18.54
CA GLU A 130 -13.47 0.61 -18.65
C GLU A 130 -14.70 1.42 -18.18
N PRO A 131 -15.87 1.30 -18.85
CA PRO A 131 -17.04 2.14 -18.58
C PRO A 131 -17.53 2.15 -17.12
N ASP A 132 -17.33 1.04 -16.40
CA ASP A 132 -17.80 0.85 -15.03
C ASP A 132 -16.65 0.86 -13.99
N ALA A 133 -15.45 1.30 -14.39
CA ALA A 133 -14.28 1.30 -13.52
C ALA A 133 -14.36 2.39 -12.44
N LEU A 134 -14.33 1.99 -11.16
CA LEU A 134 -14.04 2.91 -10.06
C LEU A 134 -12.52 3.03 -9.86
N THR A 135 -11.94 4.13 -10.32
CA THR A 135 -10.49 4.36 -10.24
C THR A 135 -10.13 5.32 -9.10
N LEU A 136 -9.20 4.90 -8.25
CA LEU A 136 -8.64 5.70 -7.16
C LEU A 136 -7.11 5.77 -7.26
N PHE A 137 -6.53 6.89 -6.87
CA PHE A 137 -5.08 7.05 -6.69
C PHE A 137 -4.81 7.33 -5.21
N ILE A 138 -4.11 6.41 -4.53
CA ILE A 138 -3.94 6.38 -3.05
C ILE A 138 -2.45 6.45 -2.67
#